data_AF-A0A6V8NJY4-F1
#
_entry.id   AF-A0A6V8NJY4-F1
#
_cell.length_a   1.000
_cell.length_b   1.000
_cell.length_c   1.000
_cell.angle_alpha   90.00
_cell.angle_beta   90.00
_cell.angle_gamma   90.00
#
_symmetry.space_group_name_H-M   'P 1'
#
loop_
_entity.id
_entity.type
_entity.pdbx_description
1 polymer ?
#
loop_
_entity_poly.entity_id
_entity_poly.type
_entity_poly.pdbx_seq_one_letter_code
_entity_poly.pdbx_strand_id
1 'polypeptide(L)'
;LPDPGMLPDSPFYFLKSWAEDVGTLFTFGDVAKCERLVNLAEKRLGEAKALLEKGKPEVAEKALARYQEQLNSALSKAQEAKGKGLDTDEVLTKVSEATLKHQAVLADVYERVPEQAKPAIQRAIEAGMRGYEEALKAISGQKREEILKKTEDKRRDVEKRLEDLRKKGVPIPTIPVPEKIEQPIPTPPGTQKLTTPGRP
;
A
#
# COMPACT_ATOMS: atom_id res chain seq x y z
N LEU A 1 12.91 -3.60 -5.65
CA LEU A 1 11.85 -3.25 -6.60
C LEU A 1 12.24 -3.84 -7.95
N PRO A 2 11.28 -4.39 -8.71
CA PRO A 2 11.51 -4.80 -10.09
C PRO A 2 11.86 -3.58 -10.96
N ASP A 3 12.50 -3.83 -12.11
CA ASP A 3 12.72 -2.79 -13.13
C ASP A 3 11.37 -2.18 -13.55
N PRO A 4 11.18 -0.85 -13.44
CA PRO A 4 9.93 -0.21 -13.83
C PRO A 4 9.61 -0.33 -15.32
N GLY A 5 10.60 -0.66 -16.17
CA GLY A 5 10.46 -0.70 -17.62
C GLY A 5 10.11 0.68 -18.18
N MET A 6 9.09 0.76 -19.04
CA MET A 6 8.66 2.02 -19.64
C MET A 6 8.06 2.97 -18.60
N LEU A 7 8.64 4.17 -18.49
CA LEU A 7 8.23 5.19 -17.52
C LEU A 7 7.07 6.07 -18.04
N PRO A 8 6.31 6.71 -17.13
CA PRO A 8 5.19 7.62 -17.47
C PRO A 8 5.51 8.83 -18.35
N ASP A 9 6.77 9.21 -18.49
CA ASP A 9 7.25 10.31 -19.34
C ASP A 9 7.54 9.86 -20.79
N SER A 10 7.37 8.57 -21.11
CA SER A 10 7.52 8.02 -22.46
C SER A 10 6.28 8.26 -23.32
N PRO A 11 6.43 8.60 -24.63
CA PRO A 11 5.30 8.79 -25.56
C PRO A 11 4.42 7.54 -25.71
N PHE A 12 4.95 6.35 -25.46
CA PHE A 12 4.23 5.07 -25.61
C PHE A 12 3.67 4.54 -24.28
N TYR A 13 3.82 5.28 -23.18
CA TYR A 13 3.35 4.85 -21.86
C TYR A 13 1.83 4.60 -21.82
N PHE A 14 1.06 5.29 -22.67
CA PHE A 14 -0.37 5.05 -22.80
C PHE A 14 -0.68 3.61 -23.22
N LEU A 15 0.14 2.97 -24.06
CA LEU A 15 -0.02 1.57 -24.46
C LEU A 15 0.24 0.63 -23.28
N LYS A 16 1.26 0.92 -22.46
CA LYS A 16 1.54 0.18 -21.22
C LYS A 16 0.37 0.29 -20.24
N SER A 17 -0.08 1.51 -19.95
CA SER A 17 -1.23 1.74 -19.06
C SER A 17 -2.47 1.00 -19.57
N TRP A 18 -2.78 1.10 -20.88
CA TRP A 18 -3.91 0.40 -21.48
C TRP A 18 -3.80 -1.13 -21.34
N ALA A 19 -2.64 -1.72 -21.64
CA ALA A 19 -2.43 -3.16 -21.48
C ALA A 19 -2.55 -3.61 -20.02
N GLU A 20 -2.11 -2.77 -19.07
CA GLU A 20 -2.28 -3.03 -17.64
C GLU A 20 -3.75 -2.95 -17.21
N ASP A 21 -4.50 -1.98 -17.71
CA ASP A 21 -5.93 -1.82 -17.41
C ASP A 21 -6.73 -3.00 -17.99
N VAL A 22 -6.50 -3.36 -19.26
CA VAL A 22 -7.08 -4.56 -19.90
C VAL A 22 -6.77 -5.80 -19.08
N GLY A 23 -5.50 -6.05 -18.76
CA GLY A 23 -5.16 -7.22 -17.95
C GLY A 23 -5.81 -7.21 -16.56
N THR A 24 -6.09 -6.04 -15.99
CA THR A 24 -6.79 -5.93 -14.68
C THR A 24 -8.26 -6.26 -14.81
N LEU A 25 -8.90 -5.80 -15.88
CA LEU A 25 -10.29 -6.14 -16.20
C LEU A 25 -10.47 -7.65 -16.40
N PHE A 26 -9.54 -8.30 -17.09
CA PHE A 26 -9.56 -9.75 -17.37
C PHE A 26 -8.92 -10.62 -16.28
N THR A 27 -8.43 -10.04 -15.17
CA THR A 27 -8.01 -10.84 -14.01
C THR A 27 -9.26 -11.24 -13.24
N PHE A 28 -9.65 -12.50 -13.29
CA PHE A 28 -10.86 -12.97 -12.63
C PHE A 28 -10.59 -13.39 -11.18
N GLY A 29 -11.53 -13.08 -10.28
CA GLY A 29 -11.44 -13.39 -8.85
C GLY A 29 -10.79 -12.29 -8.02
N ASP A 30 -11.33 -12.05 -6.82
CA ASP A 30 -10.92 -10.93 -5.97
C ASP A 30 -9.50 -11.13 -5.40
N VAL A 31 -9.13 -12.36 -5.06
CA VAL A 31 -7.76 -12.71 -4.62
C VAL A 31 -6.74 -12.41 -5.71
N ALA A 32 -7.00 -12.87 -6.94
CA ALA A 32 -6.11 -12.62 -8.07
C ALA A 32 -6.04 -11.13 -8.44
N LYS A 33 -7.17 -10.41 -8.36
CA LYS A 33 -7.19 -8.95 -8.56
C LYS A 33 -6.40 -8.21 -7.49
N CYS A 34 -6.51 -8.63 -6.22
CA CYS A 34 -5.69 -8.09 -5.13
C CYS A 34 -4.20 -8.24 -5.43
N GLU A 35 -3.77 -9.45 -5.79
CA GLU A 35 -2.37 -9.73 -6.15
C GLU A 35 -1.90 -8.87 -7.33
N ARG A 36 -2.73 -8.76 -8.37
CA ARG A 36 -2.39 -7.92 -9.52
C ARG A 36 -2.22 -6.45 -9.12
N LEU A 37 -3.13 -5.92 -8.31
CA LEU A 37 -3.11 -4.51 -7.91
C LEU A 37 -1.90 -4.19 -7.03
N VAL A 38 -1.49 -5.07 -6.11
CA VAL A 38 -0.26 -4.85 -5.33
C VAL A 38 1.00 -4.91 -6.20
N ASN A 39 1.03 -5.78 -7.20
CA ASN A 39 2.13 -5.84 -8.17
C ASN A 39 2.20 -4.57 -9.03
N LEU A 40 1.06 -4.00 -9.42
CA LEU A 40 1.03 -2.72 -10.12
C LEU A 40 1.50 -1.59 -9.20
N ALA A 41 1.09 -1.59 -7.93
CA ALA A 41 1.55 -0.60 -6.95
C ALA A 41 3.09 -0.65 -6.83
N GLU A 42 3.69 -1.84 -6.69
CA GLU A 42 5.15 -1.99 -6.65
C GLU A 42 5.83 -1.42 -7.92
N LYS A 43 5.23 -1.60 -9.11
CA LYS A 43 5.72 -0.97 -10.35
C LYS A 43 5.64 0.55 -10.30
N ARG A 44 4.53 1.13 -9.83
CA ARG A 44 4.37 2.58 -9.70
C ARG A 44 5.40 3.18 -8.74
N LEU A 45 5.72 2.47 -7.66
CA LEU A 45 6.79 2.89 -6.75
C LEU A 45 8.17 2.85 -7.42
N GLY A 46 8.44 1.81 -8.23
CA GLY A 46 9.65 1.72 -9.05
C GLY A 46 9.77 2.87 -10.06
N GLU A 47 8.66 3.21 -10.73
CA GLU A 47 8.60 4.34 -11.66
C GLU A 47 8.83 5.67 -10.96
N ALA A 48 8.16 5.89 -9.82
CA ALA A 48 8.34 7.10 -9.01
C ALA A 48 9.81 7.28 -8.62
N LYS A 49 10.46 6.22 -8.12
CA LYS A 49 11.88 6.23 -7.78
C LYS A 49 12.73 6.62 -8.99
N ALA A 50 12.55 5.96 -10.14
CA ALA A 50 13.32 6.23 -11.34
C ALA A 50 13.09 7.64 -11.91
N LEU A 51 11.87 8.17 -11.81
CA LEU A 51 11.53 9.53 -12.24
C LEU A 51 12.17 10.59 -11.32
N LEU A 52 12.22 10.33 -10.02
CA LEU A 52 12.88 11.21 -9.05
C LEU A 52 14.40 11.25 -9.26
N GLU A 53 15.01 10.09 -9.53
CA GLU A 53 16.43 10.00 -9.92
C GLU A 53 16.72 10.75 -11.24
N LYS A 54 15.73 10.87 -12.12
CA LYS A 54 15.80 11.65 -13.37
C LYS A 54 15.42 13.12 -13.22
N GLY A 55 15.18 13.60 -12.00
CA GLY A 55 14.80 15.00 -11.75
C GLY A 55 13.42 15.36 -12.30
N LYS A 56 12.48 14.42 -12.35
CA LYS A 56 11.09 14.61 -12.82
C LYS A 56 10.06 14.44 -11.69
N PRO A 57 10.11 15.28 -10.64
CA PRO A 57 9.27 15.13 -9.46
C PRO A 57 7.78 15.20 -9.76
N GLU A 58 7.32 16.06 -10.68
CA GLU A 58 5.90 16.21 -10.99
C GLU A 58 5.30 14.95 -11.62
N VAL A 59 6.10 14.22 -12.40
CA VAL A 59 5.69 12.94 -13.00
C VAL A 59 5.75 11.83 -11.94
N ALA A 60 6.74 11.87 -11.06
CA ALA A 60 6.86 10.91 -9.96
C ALA A 60 5.70 11.03 -8.97
N GLU A 61 5.22 12.24 -8.67
CA GLU A 61 4.05 12.47 -7.83
C GLU A 61 2.80 11.78 -8.39
N LYS A 62 2.60 11.82 -9.72
CA LYS A 62 1.51 11.09 -10.38
C LYS A 62 1.68 9.58 -10.24
N ALA A 63 2.91 9.07 -10.34
CA ALA A 63 3.18 7.66 -10.10
C ALA A 63 2.89 7.26 -8.64
N LEU A 64 3.27 8.09 -7.66
CA LEU A 64 2.97 7.87 -6.24
C LEU A 64 1.46 7.95 -5.92
N ALA A 65 0.72 8.80 -6.61
CA ALA A 65 -0.74 8.82 -6.50
C ALA A 65 -1.36 7.50 -7.00
N ARG A 66 -0.94 7.01 -8.17
CA ARG A 66 -1.40 5.71 -8.69
C ARG A 66 -0.97 4.54 -7.81
N TYR A 67 0.21 4.61 -7.19
CA TYR A 67 0.65 3.64 -6.17
C TYR A 67 -0.36 3.55 -5.03
N GLN A 68 -0.77 4.70 -4.47
CA GLN A 68 -1.74 4.76 -3.38
C GLN A 68 -3.11 4.19 -3.82
N GLU A 69 -3.61 4.58 -4.99
CA GLU A 69 -4.88 4.07 -5.53
C GLU A 69 -4.86 2.55 -5.71
N GLN A 70 -3.78 2.00 -6.27
CA GLN A 70 -3.65 0.57 -6.50
C GLN A 70 -3.53 -0.22 -5.21
N LEU A 71 -2.79 0.30 -4.21
CA LEU A 71 -2.70 -0.34 -2.91
C LEU A 71 -4.07 -0.35 -2.20
N ASN A 72 -4.80 0.77 -2.20
CA ASN A 72 -6.14 0.84 -1.63
C ASN A 72 -7.10 -0.13 -2.33
N SER A 73 -7.03 -0.21 -3.66
CA SER A 73 -7.85 -1.14 -4.45
C SER A 73 -7.50 -2.60 -4.15
N ALA A 74 -6.21 -2.90 -3.94
CA ALA A 74 -5.76 -4.24 -3.56
C ALA A 74 -6.37 -4.67 -2.22
N LEU A 75 -6.30 -3.80 -1.21
CA LEU A 75 -6.85 -4.06 0.13
C LEU A 75 -8.38 -4.24 0.07
N SER A 76 -9.07 -3.39 -0.69
CA SER A 76 -10.51 -3.53 -0.92
C SER A 76 -10.87 -4.88 -1.55
N LYS A 77 -10.08 -5.36 -2.53
CA LYS A 77 -10.30 -6.69 -3.11
C LYS A 77 -10.00 -7.84 -2.15
N ALA A 78 -9.00 -7.71 -1.28
CA ALA A 78 -8.79 -8.70 -0.22
C ALA A 78 -9.96 -8.74 0.77
N GLN A 79 -10.52 -7.58 1.14
CA GLN A 79 -11.70 -7.50 2.00
C GLN A 79 -12.94 -8.13 1.35
N GLU A 80 -13.19 -7.85 0.06
CA GLU A 80 -14.27 -8.49 -0.69
C GLU A 80 -14.11 -10.01 -0.75
N ALA A 81 -12.90 -10.50 -1.04
CA ALA A 81 -12.58 -11.93 -1.07
C ALA A 81 -12.86 -12.59 0.28
N LYS A 82 -12.41 -11.97 1.36
CA LYS A 82 -12.63 -12.45 2.73
C LYS A 82 -14.12 -12.47 3.10
N GLY A 83 -14.87 -11.44 2.70
CA GLY A 83 -16.33 -11.38 2.88
C GLY A 83 -17.09 -12.47 2.12
N LYS A 84 -16.51 -13.00 1.04
CA LYS A 84 -17.02 -14.16 0.29
C LYS A 84 -16.55 -15.51 0.86
N GLY A 85 -15.83 -15.52 1.98
CA GLY A 85 -15.30 -16.73 2.60
C GLY A 85 -14.12 -17.36 1.86
N LEU A 86 -13.46 -16.61 0.97
CA LEU A 86 -12.26 -17.09 0.30
C LEU A 86 -11.05 -17.01 1.24
N ASP A 87 -10.10 -17.92 1.07
CA ASP A 87 -8.80 -17.81 1.71
C ASP A 87 -8.03 -16.62 1.11
N THR A 88 -7.56 -15.74 1.98
CA THR A 88 -6.84 -14.51 1.62
C THR A 88 -5.47 -14.42 2.28
N ASP A 89 -5.07 -15.42 3.06
CA ASP A 89 -3.86 -15.34 3.87
C ASP A 89 -2.61 -15.18 2.99
N GLU A 90 -2.51 -15.94 1.91
CA GLU A 90 -1.36 -15.85 1.00
C GLU A 90 -1.25 -14.48 0.32
N VAL A 91 -2.37 -13.94 -0.19
CA VAL A 91 -2.33 -12.66 -0.88
C VAL A 91 -2.08 -11.51 0.10
N LEU A 92 -2.66 -11.55 1.30
CA LEU A 92 -2.40 -10.57 2.36
C LEU A 92 -0.95 -10.69 2.87
N THR A 93 -0.37 -11.89 2.87
CA THR A 93 1.06 -12.08 3.15
C THR A 93 1.91 -11.31 2.14
N LYS A 94 1.61 -11.45 0.83
CA LYS A 94 2.29 -10.69 -0.22
C LYS A 94 2.12 -9.19 -0.02
N VAL A 95 0.92 -8.71 0.32
CA VAL A 95 0.65 -7.28 0.57
C VAL A 95 1.46 -6.75 1.76
N SER A 96 1.51 -7.47 2.88
CA SER A 96 2.29 -7.05 4.05
C SER A 96 3.80 -7.04 3.77
N GLU A 97 4.35 -8.07 3.12
CA GLU A 97 5.77 -8.09 2.78
C GLU A 97 6.14 -7.00 1.76
N ALA A 98 5.28 -6.75 0.76
CA ALA A 98 5.48 -5.72 -0.25
C ALA A 98 5.43 -4.32 0.37
N THR A 99 4.40 -4.01 1.15
CA THR A 99 4.27 -2.70 1.79
C THR A 99 5.40 -2.41 2.77
N LEU A 100 5.90 -3.42 3.50
CA LEU A 100 7.09 -3.27 4.34
C LEU A 100 8.36 -2.98 3.51
N LYS A 101 8.54 -3.65 2.37
CA LYS A 101 9.61 -3.33 1.41
C LYS A 101 9.49 -1.90 0.88
N HIS A 102 8.27 -1.47 0.56
CA HIS A 102 8.01 -0.14 0.03
C HIS A 102 8.39 0.95 1.01
N GLN A 103 8.14 0.76 2.31
CA GLN A 103 8.51 1.74 3.34
C GLN A 103 10.01 2.04 3.36
N ALA A 104 10.87 1.03 3.24
CA ALA A 104 12.31 1.25 3.18
C ALA A 104 12.68 2.13 1.98
N VAL A 105 12.11 1.86 0.80
CA VAL A 105 12.38 2.64 -0.40
C VAL A 105 11.84 4.06 -0.28
N LEU A 106 10.62 4.22 0.22
CA LEU A 106 9.99 5.54 0.38
C LEU A 106 10.75 6.41 1.39
N ALA A 107 11.26 5.83 2.48
CA ALA A 107 12.10 6.54 3.43
C ALA A 107 13.40 7.03 2.77
N ASP A 108 14.09 6.15 2.03
CA ASP A 108 15.33 6.49 1.32
C ASP A 108 15.10 7.57 0.24
N VAL A 109 13.97 7.50 -0.46
CA VAL A 109 13.61 8.45 -1.50
C VAL A 109 13.24 9.80 -0.89
N TYR A 110 12.54 9.84 0.25
CA TYR A 110 12.16 11.08 0.94
C TYR A 110 13.36 12.01 1.19
N GLU A 111 14.51 11.45 1.55
CA GLU A 111 15.72 12.22 1.87
C GLU A 111 16.39 12.84 0.64
N ARG A 112 16.15 12.31 -0.56
CA ARG A 112 16.92 12.63 -1.77
C ARG A 112 16.17 13.54 -2.74
N VAL A 113 14.91 13.82 -2.46
CA VAL A 113 14.04 14.53 -3.38
C VAL A 113 13.90 16.01 -3.02
N PRO A 114 13.54 16.86 -4.00
CA PRO A 114 13.19 18.25 -3.72
C PRO A 114 12.00 18.35 -2.76
N GLU A 115 11.93 19.45 -1.99
CA GLU A 115 10.85 19.72 -1.02
C GLU A 115 9.45 19.56 -1.61
N GLN A 116 9.27 19.95 -2.88
CA GLN A 116 7.97 19.86 -3.57
C GLN A 116 7.41 18.43 -3.64
N ALA A 117 8.27 17.41 -3.74
CA ALA A 117 7.86 16.00 -3.87
C ALA A 117 7.63 15.30 -2.51
N LYS A 118 8.14 15.88 -1.41
CA LYS A 118 8.07 15.27 -0.08
C LYS A 118 6.63 15.00 0.41
N PRO A 119 5.64 15.88 0.20
CA PRO A 119 4.25 15.61 0.58
C PRO A 119 3.64 14.39 -0.13
N ALA A 120 4.02 14.11 -1.37
CA ALA A 120 3.55 12.91 -2.08
C ALA A 120 4.18 11.64 -1.52
N ILE A 121 5.47 11.67 -1.18
CA ILE A 121 6.16 10.54 -0.57
C ILE A 121 5.62 10.26 0.82
N GLN A 122 5.36 11.29 1.62
CA GLN A 122 4.73 11.14 2.93
C GLN A 122 3.38 10.43 2.83
N ARG A 123 2.51 10.83 1.90
CA ARG A 123 1.22 10.15 1.67
C ARG A 123 1.41 8.70 1.24
N ALA A 124 2.43 8.40 0.43
CA ALA A 124 2.77 7.04 0.04
C ALA A 124 3.28 6.19 1.22
N ILE A 125 4.06 6.80 2.13
CA ILE A 125 4.52 6.18 3.40
C ILE A 125 3.29 5.81 4.25
N GLU A 126 2.38 6.76 4.47
CA GLU A 126 1.14 6.55 5.23
C GLU A 126 0.25 5.46 4.61
N ALA A 127 0.07 5.47 3.29
CA ALA A 127 -0.72 4.47 2.58
C ALA A 127 -0.11 3.08 2.72
N GLY A 128 1.22 2.96 2.56
CA GLY A 128 1.91 1.68 2.70
C GLY A 128 1.91 1.17 4.15
N MET A 129 2.04 2.03 5.16
CA MET A 129 1.92 1.63 6.56
C MET A 129 0.52 1.11 6.88
N ARG A 130 -0.52 1.80 6.40
CA ARG A 130 -1.90 1.35 6.55
C ARG A 130 -2.11 0.00 5.86
N GLY A 131 -1.60 -0.17 4.65
CA GLY A 131 -1.69 -1.44 3.94
C GLY A 131 -0.95 -2.58 4.62
N TYR A 132 0.20 -2.31 5.25
CA TYR A 132 0.93 -3.28 6.07
C TYR A 132 0.07 -3.72 7.27
N GLU A 133 -0.47 -2.74 8.01
CA GLU A 133 -1.27 -2.99 9.20
C GLU A 133 -2.56 -3.75 8.90
N GLU A 134 -3.33 -3.28 7.90
CA GLU A 134 -4.59 -3.90 7.50
C GLU A 134 -4.38 -5.33 7.00
N ALA A 135 -3.30 -5.56 6.23
CA ALA A 135 -2.98 -6.90 5.76
C ALA A 135 -2.66 -7.84 6.92
N LEU A 136 -1.80 -7.43 7.86
CA LEU A 136 -1.50 -8.22 9.05
C LEU A 136 -2.75 -8.50 9.89
N LYS A 137 -3.60 -7.50 10.14
CA LYS A 137 -4.87 -7.67 10.86
C LYS A 137 -5.84 -8.64 10.18
N ALA A 138 -5.75 -8.78 8.87
CA ALA A 138 -6.63 -9.63 8.09
C ALA A 138 -6.13 -11.08 7.96
N ILE A 139 -4.82 -11.34 8.11
CA ILE A 139 -4.22 -12.69 8.06
C ILE A 139 -4.60 -13.50 9.31
N SER A 140 -4.82 -14.81 9.17
CA SER A 140 -5.09 -15.71 10.31
C SER A 140 -3.98 -15.71 11.37
N GLY A 141 -4.30 -16.04 12.63
CA GLY A 141 -3.38 -15.91 13.77
C GLY A 141 -2.03 -16.63 13.58
N GLN A 142 -2.05 -17.93 13.29
CA GLN A 142 -0.82 -18.71 13.10
C GLN A 142 0.04 -18.16 11.95
N LYS A 143 -0.58 -17.82 10.82
CA LYS A 143 0.13 -17.30 9.66
C LYS A 143 0.69 -15.90 9.93
N ARG A 144 -0.06 -15.06 10.64
CA ARG A 144 0.35 -13.72 11.06
C ARG A 144 1.58 -13.78 11.97
N GLU A 145 1.59 -14.66 12.97
CA GLU A 145 2.75 -14.86 13.86
C GLU A 145 4.00 -15.28 13.09
N GLU A 146 3.86 -16.22 12.16
CA GLU A 146 4.96 -16.66 11.28
C GLU A 146 5.55 -15.47 10.50
N ILE A 147 4.70 -14.64 9.90
CA ILE A 147 5.13 -13.48 9.11
C ILE A 147 5.78 -12.44 10.00
N LEU A 148 5.19 -12.11 11.15
CA LEU A 148 5.75 -11.14 12.08
C LEU A 148 7.14 -11.55 12.54
N LYS A 149 7.35 -12.83 12.85
CA LYS A 149 8.68 -13.35 13.18
C LYS A 149 9.64 -13.26 12.00
N LYS A 150 9.19 -13.64 10.80
CA LYS A 150 9.99 -13.60 9.57
C LYS A 150 10.40 -12.19 9.17
N THR A 151 9.55 -11.19 9.40
CA THR A 151 9.77 -9.81 8.96
C THR A 151 10.29 -8.87 10.04
N GLU A 152 10.43 -9.34 11.29
CA GLU A 152 10.80 -8.51 12.45
C GLU A 152 12.08 -7.70 12.24
N ASP A 153 13.16 -8.31 11.75
CA ASP A 153 14.43 -7.61 11.52
C ASP A 153 14.28 -6.49 10.48
N LYS A 154 13.55 -6.78 9.40
CA LYS A 154 13.25 -5.81 8.37
C LYS A 154 12.36 -4.69 8.89
N ARG A 155 11.36 -5.03 9.71
CA ARG A 155 10.47 -4.08 10.35
C ARG A 155 11.24 -3.13 11.25
N ARG A 156 12.19 -3.65 12.04
CA ARG A 156 13.08 -2.84 12.87
C ARG A 156 13.97 -1.92 12.05
N ASP A 157 14.55 -2.41 10.94
CA ASP A 157 15.36 -1.57 10.05
C ASP A 157 14.54 -0.43 9.46
N VAL A 158 13.35 -0.73 8.94
CA VAL A 158 12.45 0.29 8.38
C VAL A 158 12.03 1.29 9.46
N GLU A 159 11.66 0.82 10.65
CA GLU A 159 11.24 1.71 11.75
C GLU A 159 12.35 2.67 12.16
N LYS A 160 13.61 2.24 12.18
CA LYS A 160 14.76 3.13 12.43
C LYS A 160 14.85 4.25 11.40
N ARG A 161 14.72 3.92 10.10
CA ARG A 161 14.73 4.93 9.03
C ARG A 161 13.59 5.93 9.17
N LEU A 162 12.39 5.46 9.50
CA LEU A 162 11.24 6.33 9.74
C LEU A 162 11.42 7.16 11.01
N GLU A 163 12.03 6.62 12.06
CA GLU A 163 12.36 7.36 13.27
C GLU A 163 13.31 8.53 12.98
N ASP A 164 14.32 8.32 12.13
CA ASP A 164 15.25 9.38 11.72
C ASP A 164 14.52 10.50 10.97
N LEU A 165 13.55 10.16 10.11
CA LEU A 165 12.68 11.16 9.45
C LEU A 165 11.79 11.89 10.47
N ARG A 166 11.23 11.21 11.46
CA ARG A 166 10.44 11.85 12.53
C ARG A 166 11.26 12.79 13.38
N LYS A 167 12.51 12.44 13.72
CA LYS A 167 13.46 13.32 14.42
C LYS A 167 13.77 14.59 13.63
N LYS A 168 13.66 14.53 12.29
CA LYS A 168 13.76 15.69 11.38
C LYS A 168 12.44 16.47 11.24
N GLY A 169 11.41 16.15 12.02
CA GLY A 169 10.12 16.84 12.04
C GLY A 169 9.11 16.36 11.00
N VAL A 170 9.36 15.24 10.32
CA VAL A 170 8.43 14.69 9.32
C VAL A 170 7.28 13.97 10.03
N PRO A 171 6.01 14.36 9.79
CA PRO A 171 4.86 13.79 10.50
C PRO A 171 4.39 12.47 9.86
N ILE A 172 5.18 11.42 10.03
CA ILE A 172 4.85 10.06 9.56
C ILE A 172 4.47 9.14 10.72
N PRO A 173 3.55 8.18 10.51
CA PRO A 173 3.16 7.23 11.55
C PRO A 173 4.31 6.29 11.99
N THR A 174 4.07 5.55 13.07
CA THR A 174 4.92 4.43 13.51
C THR A 174 4.47 3.15 12.83
N ILE A 175 5.41 2.26 12.51
CA ILE A 175 5.02 0.93 12.03
C ILE A 175 4.39 0.17 13.20
N PRO A 176 3.18 -0.37 13.03
CA PRO A 176 2.51 -1.12 14.08
C PRO A 176 3.39 -2.26 14.60
N VAL A 177 3.50 -2.36 15.92
CA VAL A 177 4.16 -3.48 16.59
C VAL A 177 3.20 -4.67 16.73
N PRO A 178 3.68 -5.91 16.57
CA PRO A 178 2.92 -7.15 16.79
C PRO A 178 1.92 -7.12 17.95
N GLU A 179 2.38 -6.69 19.14
CA GLU A 179 1.60 -6.70 20.39
C GLU A 179 0.39 -5.74 20.39
N LYS A 180 0.32 -4.77 19.48
CA LYS A 180 -0.83 -3.84 19.36
C LYS A 180 -1.87 -4.26 18.32
N ILE A 181 -1.60 -5.33 17.55
CA ILE A 181 -2.49 -5.82 16.48
C ILE A 181 -3.66 -6.64 17.07
N GLU A 182 -3.60 -7.00 18.36
CA GLU A 182 -4.62 -7.77 19.08
C GLU A 182 -5.84 -6.97 19.57
N GLN A 183 -5.86 -5.64 19.43
CA GLN A 183 -7.06 -4.89 19.86
C GLN A 183 -8.25 -5.20 18.93
N PRO A 184 -9.38 -5.69 19.47
CA PRO A 184 -10.54 -6.02 18.68
C PRO A 184 -11.06 -4.77 17.95
N ILE A 185 -11.56 -4.97 16.73
CA ILE A 185 -12.21 -3.94 15.93
C ILE A 185 -13.29 -3.27 16.81
N PRO A 186 -13.23 -1.95 17.06
CA PRO A 186 -14.37 -1.28 17.67
C PRO A 186 -15.55 -1.45 16.72
N THR A 187 -16.60 -2.10 17.22
CA THR A 187 -17.86 -2.24 16.50
C THR A 187 -18.28 -0.86 15.98
N PRO A 188 -18.59 -0.70 14.68
CA PRO A 188 -19.10 0.58 14.19
C PRO A 188 -20.31 0.96 15.04
N PRO A 189 -20.45 2.23 15.49
CA PRO A 189 -21.68 2.67 16.13
C PRO A 189 -22.82 2.34 15.16
N GLY A 190 -23.74 1.50 15.63
CA GLY A 190 -24.80 0.93 14.82
C GLY A 190 -25.51 2.03 14.04
N THR A 191 -25.62 1.84 12.72
CA THR A 191 -26.44 2.69 11.86
C THR A 191 -27.84 2.71 12.47
N GLN A 192 -28.18 3.82 13.12
CA GLN A 192 -29.55 4.07 13.55
C GLN A 192 -30.40 3.96 12.28
N LYS A 193 -31.32 2.99 12.26
CA LYS A 193 -32.31 2.89 11.20
C LYS A 193 -33.05 4.22 11.18
N LEU A 194 -32.90 4.97 10.10
CA LEU A 194 -33.77 6.10 9.78
C LEU A 194 -35.19 5.53 9.69
N THR A 195 -35.97 5.67 10.76
CA THR A 195 -37.42 5.48 10.70
C THR A 195 -37.99 6.68 9.97
N THR A 196 -38.44 6.47 8.74
CA THR A 196 -39.22 7.47 8.00
C THR A 196 -40.52 7.72 8.78
N PRO A 197 -40.85 8.96 9.17
CA PRO A 197 -42.15 9.24 9.75
C PRO A 197 -43.22 9.06 8.67
N GLY A 198 -44.22 8.22 8.97
CA GLY A 198 -45.42 8.08 8.16
C GLY A 198 -46.06 9.45 7.95
N ARG A 199 -46.33 9.78 6.69
CA ARG A 199 -47.06 11.00 6.33
C ARG A 199 -48.56 10.79 6.62
N PRO A 200 -49.26 11.79 7.17
CA PRO A 200 -50.68 11.71 7.56
C PRO A 200 -51.63 11.42 6.40
#